data_AF-A0A165KEM6-F1
#
_entry.id   AF-A0A165KEM6-F1
#
_cell.length_a   1.000
_cell.length_b   1.000
_cell.length_c   1.000
_cell.angle_alpha   90.00
_cell.angle_beta   90.00
_cell.angle_gamma   90.00
#
_symmetry.space_group_name_H-M   'P 1'
#
loop_
_entity.id
_entity.type
_entity.pdbx_description
1 polymer ?
#
loop_
_entity_poly.entity_id
_entity_poly.type
_entity_poly.pdbx_seq_one_letter_code
_entity_poly.pdbx_strand_id
1 'polypeptide(L)'
;REAAMVTRSFMPTLADELPVTIGETVFIIEAFDDGWASCSNIGGQCGVVPLECLQSMARKPRDQLQAQQAGDWRTSKRVSSL
;
A
#
# COMPACT_ATOMS: atom_id res chain seq x y z
N ARG A 1 14.91 -6.59 8.16
CA ARG A 1 13.53 -6.30 8.61
C ARG A 1 13.30 -4.83 8.37
N GLU A 2 12.46 -4.51 7.41
CA GLU A 2 12.13 -3.14 7.06
C GLU A 2 10.91 -2.70 7.88
N ALA A 3 10.94 -1.50 8.45
CA ALA A 3 9.78 -0.97 9.16
C ALA A 3 8.85 -0.27 8.16
N ALA A 4 7.57 -0.59 8.22
CA ALA A 4 6.53 0.05 7.44
C ALA A 4 5.43 0.57 8.36
N MET A 5 4.85 1.70 7.98
CA MET A 5 3.71 2.29 8.67
C MET A 5 2.44 1.90 7.93
N VAL A 6 1.42 1.48 8.67
CA VAL A 6 0.13 1.09 8.11
C VAL A 6 -0.66 2.36 7.77
N THR A 7 -1.00 2.54 6.49
CA THR A 7 -1.81 3.68 6.02
C THR A 7 -3.27 3.33 5.81
N ARG A 8 -3.60 2.03 5.70
CA ARG A 8 -4.98 1.53 5.60
C ARG A 8 -5.20 0.39 6.58
N SER A 9 -6.33 0.42 7.28
CA SER A 9 -6.72 -0.67 8.15
C SER A 9 -7.12 -1.88 7.30
N PHE A 10 -6.64 -3.06 7.67
CA PHE A 10 -6.97 -4.31 7.00
C PHE A 10 -7.61 -5.25 8.03
N MET A 11 -8.81 -5.73 7.71
CA MET A 11 -9.51 -6.72 8.51
C MET A 11 -9.27 -8.10 7.88
N PRO A 12 -8.64 -9.04 8.61
CA PRO A 12 -8.34 -10.35 8.08
C PRO A 12 -9.63 -11.15 7.85
N THR A 13 -9.68 -11.82 6.72
CA THR A 13 -10.69 -12.79 6.30
C THR A 13 -10.16 -14.23 6.39
N LEU A 14 -8.83 -14.40 6.39
CA LEU A 14 -8.15 -15.69 6.51
C LEU A 14 -7.29 -15.78 7.78
N ALA A 15 -6.97 -17.00 8.20
CA ALA A 15 -6.20 -17.24 9.43
C ALA A 15 -4.72 -16.84 9.33
N ASP A 16 -4.16 -16.82 8.12
CA ASP A 16 -2.78 -16.39 7.84
C ASP A 16 -2.63 -14.87 7.70
N GLU A 17 -3.74 -14.12 7.72
CA GLU A 17 -3.74 -12.67 7.57
C GLU A 17 -3.55 -11.94 8.90
N LEU A 18 -2.74 -10.89 8.90
CA LEU A 18 -2.47 -10.09 10.09
C LEU A 18 -3.42 -8.88 10.15
N PRO A 19 -4.21 -8.71 11.23
CA PRO A 19 -4.99 -7.48 11.41
C PRO A 19 -4.05 -6.30 11.62
N VAL A 20 -4.21 -5.25 10.83
CA VAL A 20 -3.41 -4.02 10.96
C VAL A 20 -4.31 -2.80 11.02
N THR A 21 -3.93 -1.84 11.87
CA THR A 21 -4.67 -0.57 12.06
C THR A 21 -3.85 0.60 11.53
N ILE A 22 -4.53 1.62 10.99
CA ILE A 22 -3.87 2.84 10.50
C ILE A 22 -3.02 3.48 11.62
N GLY A 23 -1.76 3.80 11.30
CA GLY A 23 -0.79 4.36 12.23
C GLY A 23 0.01 3.31 13.01
N GLU A 24 -0.28 2.01 12.84
CA GLU A 24 0.53 0.95 13.41
C GLU A 24 1.86 0.79 12.67
N THR A 25 2.91 0.41 13.39
CA THR A 25 4.22 0.09 12.81
C THR A 25 4.40 -1.41 12.79
N VAL A 26 4.62 -1.96 11.60
CA VAL A 26 4.89 -3.38 11.38
C VAL A 26 6.25 -3.57 10.72
N PHE A 27 6.82 -4.74 10.89
CA PHE A 27 8.08 -5.12 10.27
C PHE A 27 7.82 -6.07 9.10
N ILE A 28 8.16 -5.62 7.89
CA ILE A 28 8.13 -6.47 6.71
C ILE A 28 9.22 -7.53 6.85
N ILE A 29 8.79 -8.79 6.82
CA ILE A 29 9.63 -9.99 6.80
C ILE A 29 9.97 -10.32 5.35
N GLU A 30 8.94 -10.41 4.50
CA GLU A 30 9.04 -10.81 3.10
C GLU A 30 7.97 -10.09 2.28
N ALA A 31 8.32 -9.62 1.09
CA ALA A 31 7.39 -9.03 0.14
C ALA A 31 7.31 -9.95 -1.09
N PHE A 32 6.09 -10.19 -1.55
CA PHE A 32 5.78 -11.03 -2.69
C PHE A 32 5.46 -10.15 -3.91
N ASP A 33 5.75 -10.68 -5.12
CA ASP A 33 5.55 -9.94 -6.39
C ASP A 33 4.07 -9.79 -6.79
N ASP A 34 3.16 -10.46 -6.09
CA ASP A 34 1.72 -10.40 -6.29
C ASP A 34 1.05 -9.25 -5.53
N GLY A 35 1.82 -8.46 -4.77
CA GLY A 35 1.34 -7.31 -4.01
C GLY A 35 1.08 -7.59 -2.53
N TRP A 36 1.45 -8.75 -2.01
CA TRP A 36 1.35 -9.08 -0.58
C TRP A 36 2.69 -8.99 0.13
N ALA A 37 2.66 -8.83 1.45
CA ALA A 37 3.84 -8.88 2.29
C ALA A 37 3.56 -9.60 3.60
N SER A 38 4.44 -10.53 3.96
CA SER A 38 4.48 -11.13 5.29
C SER A 38 5.12 -10.16 6.28
N CYS A 39 4.39 -9.82 7.33
CA CYS A 39 4.76 -8.82 8.31
C CYS A 39 4.69 -9.38 9.73
N SER A 40 5.51 -8.83 10.64
CA SER A 40 5.41 -9.04 12.08
C SER A 40 5.02 -7.75 12.77
N ASN A 41 4.00 -7.79 13.63
CA ASN A 41 3.70 -6.68 14.53
C ASN A 41 4.67 -6.62 15.71
N ILE A 42 4.54 -5.57 16.53
CA ILE A 42 5.31 -5.40 17.77
C ILE A 42 5.01 -6.47 18.83
N GLY A 43 3.83 -7.10 18.75
CA GLY A 43 3.39 -8.17 19.63
C GLY A 43 3.93 -9.55 19.27
N GLY A 44 4.74 -9.66 18.20
CA GLY A 44 5.30 -10.92 17.72
C GLY A 44 4.31 -11.79 16.93
N GLN A 45 3.15 -11.25 16.55
CA GLN A 45 2.24 -11.90 15.62
C GLN A 45 2.73 -11.68 14.20
N CYS A 46 2.76 -12.75 13.42
CA CYS A 46 3.14 -12.73 12.02
C CYS A 46 1.92 -13.03 11.17
N GLY A 47 1.83 -12.41 10.00
CA GLY A 47 0.84 -12.76 9.00
C GLY A 47 1.01 -11.93 7.74
N VAL A 48 0.21 -12.22 6.73
CA VAL A 48 0.25 -11.52 5.45
C VAL A 48 -0.70 -10.33 5.44
N VAL A 49 -0.24 -9.23 4.84
CA VAL A 49 -1.03 -8.04 4.58
C VAL A 49 -0.70 -7.52 3.18
N PRO A 50 -1.65 -6.87 2.51
CA PRO A 50 -1.40 -6.29 1.20
C PRO A 50 -0.45 -5.08 1.30
N LEU A 51 0.50 -4.97 0.37
CA LEU A 51 1.48 -3.89 0.31
C LEU A 51 0.82 -2.51 0.15
N GLU A 52 -0.38 -2.43 -0.43
CA GLU A 52 -1.13 -1.17 -0.52
C GLU A 52 -1.54 -0.59 0.84
N CYS A 53 -1.61 -1.43 1.88
CA CYS A 53 -1.88 -0.99 3.24
C CYS A 53 -0.62 -0.49 3.96
N LEU A 54 0.56 -0.78 3.40
CA LEU A 54 1.84 -0.49 4.00
C LEU A 54 2.57 0.63 3.27
N GLN A 55 3.03 1.60 4.04
CA GLN A 55 3.97 2.61 3.58
C GLN A 55 5.35 2.28 4.14
N SER A 56 6.21 1.74 3.28
CA SER A 56 7.63 1.55 3.59
C SER A 56 8.25 2.88 4.04
N MET A 57 8.91 2.86 5.20
CA MET A 57 9.71 3.98 5.68
C MET A 57 11.14 3.93 5.14
N ALA A 58 11.52 2.87 4.42
CA ALA A 58 12.73 2.89 3.62
C ALA A 58 12.52 3.91 2.50
N ARG A 59 13.40 4.93 2.47
CA ARG A 59 13.28 6.07 1.56
C ARG A 59 13.02 5.58 0.14
N LYS A 60 11.84 5.86 -0.42
CA LYS A 60 11.62 5.71 -1.86
C LYS A 60 12.74 6.47 -2.59
N PRO A 61 13.56 5.84 -3.44
CA PRO A 61 14.28 6.58 -4.46
C PRO A 61 13.20 7.16 -5.37
N ARG A 62 12.93 8.45 -5.21
CA ARG A 62 12.41 9.48 -6.12
C ARG A 62 11.78 9.14 -7.50
N ASP A 63 11.15 7.98 -7.73
CA ASP A 63 10.66 7.59 -9.08
C ASP A 63 9.15 7.33 -9.18
N GLN A 64 8.39 7.23 -8.09
CA GLN A 64 6.94 6.97 -8.15
C GLN A 64 6.06 8.19 -7.83
N LEU A 65 6.38 9.36 -8.41
CA LEU A 65 5.46 10.50 -8.50
C LEU A 65 4.80 10.66 -9.89
N GLN A 66 4.89 9.65 -10.76
CA GLN A 66 4.23 9.63 -12.08
C GLN A 66 3.28 8.44 -12.22
N ALA A 67 2.11 8.48 -11.59
CA ALA A 67 0.99 7.61 -11.99
C ALA A 67 -0.42 8.06 -11.55
N GLN A 68 -0.60 9.20 -10.89
CA GLN A 68 -1.93 9.60 -10.36
C GLN A 68 -2.48 10.94 -10.87
N GLN A 69 -1.90 11.54 -11.91
CA GLN A 69 -2.44 12.77 -12.54
C GLN A 69 -2.32 12.77 -14.08
N ALA A 70 -2.54 11.64 -14.74
CA ALA A 70 -2.75 11.61 -16.18
C ALA A 70 -4.25 11.41 -16.46
N GLY A 71 -4.97 12.51 -16.65
CA GLY A 71 -6.30 12.47 -17.23
C GLY A 71 -7.34 13.35 -16.56
N ASP A 72 -7.00 14.60 -16.22
CA ASP A 72 -7.98 15.68 -16.24
C ASP A 72 -8.74 15.64 -17.59
N TRP A 73 -9.91 14.99 -17.62
CA TRP A 73 -10.90 14.98 -18.72
C TRP A 73 -11.44 16.40 -19.06
N ARG A 74 -10.84 17.44 -18.47
CA ARG A 74 -11.20 18.86 -18.61
C ARG A 74 -11.05 19.44 -20.02
N THR A 75 -10.62 18.67 -21.02
CA THR A 75 -10.75 19.10 -22.42
C THR A 75 -12.08 18.62 -23.01
N SER A 76 -13.17 19.05 -22.37
CA SER A 76 -14.45 19.20 -23.06
C SER A 76 -14.30 20.31 -24.11
N LYS A 77 -13.81 19.96 -25.28
CA LYS A 77 -14.06 20.73 -26.50
C LYS A 77 -14.94 19.89 -27.41
N ARG A 78 -16.22 19.86 -27.07
CA ARG A 78 -17.29 19.75 -28.06
C ARG A 78 -17.10 20.91 -29.03
N VAL A 79 -16.49 20.65 -30.18
CA VAL A 79 -16.63 21.51 -31.34
C VAL A 79 -17.56 20.79 -32.31
N SER A 80 -18.85 20.95 -32.05
CA SER A 80 -19.85 20.91 -33.10
C SER A 80 -19.67 22.18 -33.94
N SER A 81 -19.63 22.06 -35.26
CA SER A 81 -20.11 23.01 -36.28
C SER A 81 -19.58 22.52 -37.64
N LEU A 82 -20.46 21.94 -38.46
CA LEU A 82 -21.15 22.57 -39.61
C LEU A 82 -20.38 22.32 -40.92
#